data_AF-A0A3A9EUJ0-F1
#
_entry.id   AF-A0A3A9EUJ0-F1
#
_cell.length_a   1.000
_cell.length_b   1.000
_cell.length_c   1.000
_cell.angle_alpha   90.00
_cell.angle_beta   90.00
_cell.angle_gamma   90.00
#
_symmetry.space_group_name_H-M   'P 1'
#
loop_
_entity.id
_entity.type
_entity.pdbx_description
1 polymer ?
#
loop_
_entity_poly.entity_id
_entity_poly.type
_entity_poly.pdbx_seq_one_letter_code
_entity_poly.pdbx_strand_id
1 'polypeptide(L)' 'MPDEILYLAGIYHKDPAGDRFTILTRKAEGCMVGVHHQMPLIINGGDIGNWLFFPE' A
#
# COMPACT_ATOMS: atom_id res chain seq x y z
N MET A 1 13.76 -5.99 11.94
CA MET A 1 13.33 -6.58 13.24
C MET A 1 11.83 -6.86 13.14
N PRO A 2 11.23 -7.79 13.92
CA PRO A 2 9.86 -8.28 13.67
C PRO A 2 8.72 -7.27 13.89
N ASP A 3 9.04 -6.01 14.20
CA ASP A 3 8.09 -5.00 14.67
C ASP A 3 8.05 -3.73 13.80
N GLU A 4 8.54 -3.78 12.56
CA GLU A 4 8.41 -2.64 11.64
C GLU A 4 7.03 -2.61 10.99
N ILE A 5 6.32 -1.50 11.17
CA ILE A 5 5.03 -1.24 10.51
C ILE A 5 5.26 -1.19 9.00
N LEU A 6 4.51 -2.00 8.26
CA LEU A 6 4.44 -1.92 6.80
C LEU A 6 3.37 -0.90 6.41
N TYR A 7 3.77 0.10 5.64
CA TYR A 7 2.85 1.07 5.04
C TYR A 7 2.46 0.57 3.65
N LEU A 8 1.17 0.31 3.45
CA LEU A 8 0.65 -0.17 2.17
C LEU A 8 -0.06 0.97 1.44
N ALA A 9 0.31 1.22 0.18
CA ALA A 9 -0.36 2.20 -0.64
C ALA A 9 -1.82 1.80 -0.86
N GLY A 10 -2.74 2.74 -0.64
CA GLY A 10 -4.16 2.51 -0.83
C GLY A 10 -4.88 3.77 -1.31
N ILE A 11 -5.98 3.55 -2.03
CA ILE A 11 -6.91 4.59 -2.45
C ILE A 11 -8.15 4.47 -1.58
N TYR A 12 -8.58 5.59 -1.02
CA TYR A 12 -9.77 5.68 -0.18
C TYR A 12 -10.85 6.49 -0.89
N HIS A 13 -12.09 6.05 -0.77
CA HIS A 13 -13.27 6.75 -1.25
C HIS A 13 -14.26 6.91 -0.10
N LYS A 14 -14.59 8.17 0.21
CA LYS A 14 -15.62 8.51 1.17
C LYS A 14 -16.98 8.34 0.51
N ASP A 15 -17.79 7.44 1.03
CA ASP A 15 -19.10 7.09 0.48
C ASP A 15 -20.17 7.19 1.58
N PRO A 16 -21.33 7.84 1.34
CA PRO A 16 -22.40 7.97 2.33
C PRO A 16 -22.95 6.63 2.87
N ALA A 17 -22.86 5.56 2.09
CA ALA A 17 -23.27 4.21 2.48
C ALA A 17 -22.18 3.44 3.25
N GLY A 18 -20.99 4.02 3.38
CA GLY A 18 -19.88 3.46 4.14
C GLY A 18 -18.55 3.62 3.41
N ASP A 19 -17.58 4.16 4.13
CA ASP A 19 -16.21 4.35 3.68
C ASP A 19 -15.60 3.09 3.04
N ARG A 20 -14.93 3.27 1.90
CA ARG A 20 -14.29 2.17 1.16
C ARG A 20 -12.83 2.50 0.90
N PHE A 21 -12.01 1.47 0.90
CA PHE A 21 -10.63 1.59 0.44
C PHE A 21 -10.23 0.35 -0.34
N THR A 22 -9.18 0.50 -1.15
CA THR A 22 -8.49 -0.62 -1.78
C THR A 22 -6.99 -0.46 -1.57
N ILE A 23 -6.31 -1.59 -1.41
CA ILE A 23 -4.85 -1.65 -1.40
C ILE A 23 -4.38 -1.77 -2.85
N LEU A 24 -3.37 -0.99 -3.21
CA LEU A 24 -2.72 -1.12 -4.50
C LEU A 24 -1.76 -2.30 -4.49
N THR A 25 -1.84 -3.12 -5.52
CA THR A 25 -0.97 -4.28 -5.71
C THR A 25 -0.10 -4.12 -6.94
N ARG A 26 1.09 -4.70 -6.90
CA ARG A 26 2.02 -4.83 -8.02
C ARG A 26 2.40 -6.30 -8.22
N LYS A 27 3.09 -6.59 -9.32
CA LYS A 27 3.69 -7.92 -9.55
C LYS A 27 4.66 -8.25 -8.41
N ALA A 28 4.65 -9.50 -7.95
CA ALA A 28 5.57 -9.95 -6.92
C ALA A 28 7.03 -9.91 -7.41
N GLU A 29 7.92 -9.60 -6.47
CA GLU A 29 9.37 -9.63 -6.65
C GLU A 29 10.05 -10.30 -5.43
N GLY A 30 11.32 -10.68 -5.58
CA GLY A 30 12.09 -11.32 -4.50
C GLY A 30 11.48 -12.63 -4.01
N CYS A 31 11.47 -12.84 -2.69
CA CYS A 31 10.94 -14.07 -2.08
C CYS A 31 9.44 -14.28 -2.31
N MET A 32 8.68 -13.21 -2.58
CA MET A 32 7.24 -13.31 -2.76
C MET A 32 6.84 -14.07 -4.03
N VAL A 33 7.70 -14.14 -5.06
CA VAL A 33 7.42 -14.86 -6.31
C VAL A 33 7.15 -16.35 -6.08
N GLY A 34 7.80 -16.96 -5.07
CA GLY A 34 7.57 -18.36 -4.69
C GLY A 34 6.31 -18.60 -3.87
N VAL A 35 5.62 -17.54 -3.44
CA VAL A 35 4.43 -17.61 -2.57
C VAL A 35 3.17 -17.16 -3.32
N HIS A 36 3.24 -16.01 -4.01
CA HIS A 36 2.12 -15.43 -4.75
C HIS A 36 2.60 -14.53 -5.90
N HIS A 37 1.81 -14.40 -6.97
CA HIS A 37 2.19 -13.64 -8.16
C HIS A 37 2.04 -12.10 -8.02
N GLN A 38 1.33 -11.64 -7.00
CA GLN A 38 1.16 -10.23 -6.64
C GLN A 38 1.61 -9.96 -5.20
N MET A 39 1.97 -8.72 -4.95
CA MET A 39 2.24 -8.20 -3.61
C MET A 39 1.69 -6.77 -3.46
N PRO A 40 1.45 -6.28 -2.24
CA PRO A 40 1.13 -4.87 -2.02
C PRO A 40 2.24 -3.94 -2.53
N LEU A 41 1.85 -2.74 -2.94
CA LEU A 41 2.80 -1.64 -3.11
C LEU A 41 3.15 -1.11 -1.72
N ILE A 42 4.36 -1.45 -1.25
CA ILE A 42 4.87 -1.04 0.06
C ILE A 42 5.51 0.34 -0.08
N ILE A 43 5.16 1.25 0.83
CA ILE A 43 5.70 2.60 0.94
C ILE A 43 6.77 2.60 2.02
N ASN A 44 7.93 3.20 1.71
CA ASN A 44 8.94 3.44 2.72
C ASN A 44 8.44 4.48 3.74
N GLY A 45 8.74 4.29 5.02
CA GLY A 45 8.24 5.19 6.07
C GLY A 45 8.59 6.67 5.85
N GLY A 46 9.76 6.94 5.25
CA GLY A 46 10.18 8.30 4.89
C GLY A 46 9.39 8.94 3.73
N ASP A 47 8.67 8.14 2.94
CA ASP A 47 7.95 8.58 1.73
C ASP A 47 6.44 8.69 1.94
N ILE A 48 5.93 8.40 3.15
CA ILE A 48 4.48 8.44 3.45
C ILE A 48 3.88 9.81 3.13
N GLY A 49 4.62 10.89 3.43
CA GLY A 49 4.16 12.25 3.15
C GLY A 49 3.91 12.48 1.65
N ASN A 50 4.79 11.95 0.81
CA ASN A 50 4.63 12.04 -0.65
C ASN A 50 3.40 11.26 -1.12
N TRP A 51 3.10 10.11 -0.52
CA TRP A 51 1.89 9.35 -0.84
C TRP A 51 0.60 10.06 -0.43
N LEU A 52 0.57 10.61 0.80
CA LEU A 52 -0.64 11.21 1.37
C LEU A 52 -0.94 12.62 0.85
N PHE A 53 0.08 13.39 0.47
CA PHE A 53 -0.05 14.82 0.21
C PHE A 53 0.44 15.22 -1.19
N PHE A 54 0.20 14.38 -2.20
CA PHE A 54 0.51 14.75 -3.59
C PHE A 54 -0.11 16.12 -3.92
N PRO A 55 0.69 17.12 -4.35
CA PRO A 55 0.14 18.40 -4.77
C PRO A 55 -0.68 18.20 -6.04
N GLU A 56 -1.87 18.82 -6.08
CA GLU A 56 -2.73 18.88 -7.28
C GLU A 56 -2.04 19.51 -8.49
#